data_AF-A0A530GYE1-F1
#
_entry.id   AF-A0A530GYE1-F1
#
_cell.length_a   1.000
_cell.length_b   1.000
_cell.length_c   1.000
_cell.angle_alpha   90.00
_cell.angle_beta   90.00
_cell.angle_gamma   90.00
#
_symmetry.space_group_name_H-M   'P 1'
#
loop_
_entity.id
_entity.type
_entity.pdbx_description
1 polymer ?
#
loop_
_entity_poly.entity_id
_entity_poly.type
_entity_poly.pdbx_seq_one_letter_code
_entity_poly.pdbx_strand_id
1 'polypeptide(L)'
;ETTMRVSRNAWSNAVACAVGGAVGRWGTLFQCSSEEAEELRIAMAGFTSYAETVSVYGTEKSFTHGDDTPWSKAFLAAAYASRGVKMRCTSGAGSELLMGFHEAKSLLYLEARCLCLQRGMGVQGTQNGGIDGAPLTATIPGGVRELMAENLIAVWLDLECASGNDARSTESEIRVGAKILPYLIAGSDLICSGMGSILKYDNSFNPSLINGEELEDYLVLQRDFEADGGLTPLPESRAIELRERAVAAIAAVFEELG
;
A
#
# COMPACT_ATOMS: atom_id res chain seq x y z
N GLU A 1 -6.13 -2.04 3.02
CA GLU A 1 -6.42 -1.59 1.65
C GLU A 1 -7.30 -2.62 0.94
N THR A 2 -8.08 -2.22 -0.08
CA THR A 2 -8.76 -3.15 -1.00
C THR A 2 -8.64 -2.64 -2.45
N THR A 3 -8.80 -3.54 -3.41
CA THR A 3 -8.96 -3.22 -4.84
C THR A 3 -9.90 -4.25 -5.47
N MET A 4 -10.13 -4.17 -6.77
CA MET A 4 -11.13 -4.95 -7.48
C MET A 4 -10.58 -5.58 -8.77
N ARG A 5 -10.91 -6.85 -9.01
CA ARG A 5 -10.66 -7.53 -10.30
C ARG A 5 -11.59 -7.03 -11.41
N VAL A 6 -12.74 -6.49 -11.04
CA VAL A 6 -13.74 -5.90 -11.94
C VAL A 6 -13.99 -4.48 -11.45
N SER A 7 -13.63 -3.47 -12.25
CA SER A 7 -13.66 -2.05 -11.87
C SER A 7 -14.99 -1.59 -11.27
N ARG A 8 -16.11 -2.07 -11.81
CA ARG A 8 -17.46 -1.73 -11.32
C ARG A 8 -17.76 -2.18 -9.88
N ASN A 9 -16.94 -3.05 -9.30
CA ASN A 9 -17.09 -3.50 -7.92
C ASN A 9 -16.38 -2.58 -6.89
N ALA A 10 -15.81 -1.45 -7.32
CA ALA A 10 -15.12 -0.51 -6.43
C ALA A 10 -15.98 -0.09 -5.24
N TRP A 11 -17.22 0.33 -5.49
CA TRP A 11 -18.16 0.78 -4.46
C TRP A 11 -18.54 -0.32 -3.48
N SER A 12 -18.84 -1.53 -3.97
CA SER A 12 -19.16 -2.66 -3.09
C SER A 12 -17.96 -3.06 -2.22
N ASN A 13 -16.75 -3.00 -2.76
CA ASN A 13 -15.52 -3.31 -2.02
C ASN A 13 -15.24 -2.23 -0.96
N ALA A 14 -15.40 -0.95 -1.29
CA ALA A 14 -15.24 0.16 -0.37
C ALA A 14 -16.22 0.05 0.82
N VAL A 15 -17.51 -0.19 0.55
CA VAL A 15 -18.53 -0.37 1.61
C VAL A 15 -18.20 -1.59 2.48
N ALA A 16 -17.85 -2.73 1.87
CA ALA A 16 -17.51 -3.93 2.62
C ALA A 16 -16.30 -3.71 3.57
N CYS A 17 -15.27 -3.00 3.10
CA CYS A 17 -14.12 -2.65 3.93
C CYS A 17 -14.46 -1.62 5.02
N ALA A 18 -15.33 -0.65 4.73
CA ALA A 18 -15.80 0.32 5.72
C ALA A 18 -16.48 -0.37 6.91
N VAL A 19 -17.42 -1.26 6.62
CA VAL A 19 -18.16 -2.03 7.62
C VAL A 19 -17.23 -3.00 8.34
N GLY A 20 -16.46 -3.80 7.61
CA GLY A 20 -15.55 -4.79 8.17
C GLY A 20 -14.49 -4.17 9.09
N GLY A 21 -13.88 -3.05 8.67
CA GLY A 21 -12.91 -2.30 9.46
C GLY A 21 -13.50 -1.79 10.78
N ALA A 22 -14.72 -1.22 10.74
CA ALA A 22 -15.42 -0.76 11.92
C ALA A 22 -15.79 -1.89 12.90
N VAL A 23 -16.13 -3.08 12.39
CA VAL A 23 -16.43 -4.26 13.23
C VAL A 23 -15.17 -4.84 13.87
N GLY A 24 -14.09 -4.96 13.09
CA GLY A 24 -12.82 -5.55 13.56
C GLY A 24 -12.16 -4.69 14.64
N ARG A 25 -11.87 -3.42 14.32
CA ARG A 25 -11.30 -2.45 15.26
C ARG A 25 -11.71 -1.04 14.87
N TRP A 26 -12.51 -0.40 15.73
CA TRP A 26 -12.91 1.00 15.55
C TRP A 26 -11.70 1.92 15.36
N GLY A 27 -11.78 2.82 14.37
CA GLY A 27 -10.69 3.72 14.00
C GLY A 27 -9.70 3.15 12.98
N THR A 28 -9.89 1.90 12.52
CA THR A 28 -9.08 1.35 11.41
C THR A 28 -9.30 2.18 10.15
N LEU A 29 -8.20 2.70 9.59
CA LEU A 29 -8.22 3.38 8.31
C LEU A 29 -8.21 2.35 7.18
N PHE A 30 -8.98 2.64 6.13
CA PHE A 30 -9.04 1.84 4.90
C PHE A 30 -9.25 2.75 3.68
N GLN A 31 -8.85 2.20 2.53
CA GLN A 31 -8.94 2.80 1.20
C GLN A 31 -9.41 1.75 0.18
N CYS A 32 -9.84 2.20 -0.99
CA CYS A 32 -10.19 1.37 -2.14
C CYS A 32 -9.44 1.86 -3.37
N SER A 33 -8.30 1.23 -3.64
CA SER A 33 -7.35 1.64 -4.66
C SER A 33 -7.92 1.36 -6.05
N SER A 34 -8.09 2.42 -6.83
CA SER A 34 -8.74 2.36 -8.16
C SER A 34 -8.23 3.47 -9.07
N GLU A 35 -8.93 3.75 -10.18
CA GLU A 35 -8.65 4.95 -10.99
C GLU A 35 -8.86 6.20 -10.14
N GLU A 36 -7.98 7.19 -10.28
CA GLU A 36 -7.82 8.32 -9.37
C GLU A 36 -9.08 9.17 -9.19
N ALA A 37 -9.82 9.43 -10.28
CA ALA A 37 -11.08 10.17 -10.19
C ALA A 37 -12.18 9.34 -9.51
N GLU A 38 -12.25 8.03 -9.77
CA GLU A 38 -13.18 7.13 -9.09
C GLU A 38 -12.86 7.00 -7.59
N GLU A 39 -11.60 6.83 -7.22
CA GLU A 39 -11.15 6.74 -5.84
C GLU A 39 -11.49 8.03 -5.06
N LEU A 40 -11.30 9.20 -5.69
CA LEU A 40 -11.70 10.47 -5.11
C LEU A 40 -13.23 10.57 -4.93
N ARG A 41 -14.04 10.07 -5.87
CA ARG A 41 -15.51 10.06 -5.72
C ARG A 41 -15.95 9.20 -4.55
N ILE A 42 -15.35 8.01 -4.40
CA ILE A 42 -15.63 7.11 -3.26
C ILE A 42 -15.28 7.80 -1.94
N ALA A 43 -14.13 8.49 -1.88
CA ALA A 43 -13.73 9.26 -0.70
C ALA A 43 -14.67 10.43 -0.41
N MET A 44 -15.06 11.20 -1.43
CA MET A 44 -16.02 12.31 -1.29
C MET A 44 -17.40 11.84 -0.81
N ALA A 45 -17.79 10.62 -1.16
CA ALA A 45 -19.01 9.98 -0.68
C ALA A 45 -18.87 9.40 0.75
N GLY A 46 -17.70 9.46 1.36
CA GLY A 46 -17.44 8.99 2.73
C GLY A 46 -17.27 7.48 2.85
N PHE A 47 -17.01 6.77 1.75
CA PHE A 47 -16.85 5.31 1.73
C PHE A 47 -15.40 4.85 1.80
N THR A 48 -14.44 5.77 1.93
CA THR A 48 -13.05 5.49 2.33
C THR A 48 -12.60 6.54 3.34
N SER A 49 -11.61 6.19 4.15
CA SER A 49 -11.06 7.07 5.20
C SER A 49 -9.74 7.75 4.80
N TYR A 50 -9.05 7.17 3.81
CA TYR A 50 -7.85 7.74 3.21
C TYR A 50 -7.65 7.22 1.78
N ALA A 51 -6.65 7.76 1.07
CA ALA A 51 -6.13 7.27 -0.20
C ALA A 51 -4.58 7.20 -0.18
N GLU A 52 -3.99 6.30 -0.96
CA GLU A 52 -2.53 6.03 -0.95
C GLU A 52 -1.99 5.87 -2.35
N THR A 53 -2.72 5.14 -3.20
CA THR A 53 -2.34 4.83 -4.58
C THR A 53 -2.40 6.03 -5.54
N VAL A 54 -2.26 7.25 -5.00
CA VAL A 54 -2.13 8.50 -5.75
C VAL A 54 -0.74 8.57 -6.38
N SER A 55 -0.61 7.96 -7.55
CA SER A 55 0.69 7.54 -8.09
C SER A 55 1.52 8.70 -8.67
N VAL A 56 2.84 8.71 -8.45
CA VAL A 56 3.76 9.67 -9.08
C VAL A 56 4.94 8.96 -9.73
N TYR A 57 5.54 9.58 -10.76
CA TYR A 57 6.57 8.94 -11.57
C TYR A 57 7.80 9.83 -11.80
N GLY A 58 8.95 9.20 -12.01
CA GLY A 58 10.25 9.83 -12.12
C GLY A 58 10.57 10.38 -13.51
N THR A 59 9.73 10.15 -14.52
CA THR A 59 9.87 10.71 -15.88
C THR A 59 8.55 11.23 -16.42
N GLU A 60 8.62 12.23 -17.31
CA GLU A 60 7.42 12.86 -17.89
C GLU A 60 6.60 11.86 -18.71
N LYS A 61 7.26 10.96 -19.46
CA LYS A 61 6.56 9.94 -20.25
C LYS A 61 5.83 8.93 -19.38
N SER A 62 6.42 8.51 -18.25
CA SER A 62 5.73 7.67 -17.28
C SER A 62 4.53 8.40 -16.68
N PHE A 63 4.67 9.68 -16.33
CA PHE A 63 3.57 10.52 -15.88
C PHE A 63 2.40 10.54 -16.87
N THR A 64 2.68 10.88 -18.14
CA THR A 64 1.66 10.91 -19.20
C THR A 64 0.99 9.55 -19.38
N HIS A 65 1.74 8.44 -19.28
CA HIS A 65 1.19 7.10 -19.44
C HIS A 65 0.46 6.59 -18.18
N GLY A 66 0.74 7.18 -17.02
CA GLY A 66 -0.06 7.09 -15.80
C GLY A 66 -1.24 8.07 -15.78
N ASP A 67 -1.56 8.70 -16.91
CA ASP A 67 -2.66 9.66 -17.14
C ASP A 67 -2.62 10.91 -16.26
N ASP A 68 -1.41 11.36 -15.90
CA ASP A 68 -1.24 12.47 -14.97
C ASP A 68 -0.02 13.33 -15.26
N THR A 69 0.04 14.45 -14.56
CA THR A 69 1.18 15.37 -14.53
C THR A 69 1.51 15.69 -13.07
N PRO A 70 2.70 16.23 -12.79
CA PRO A 70 3.02 16.76 -11.45
C PRO A 70 1.95 17.73 -10.91
N TRP A 71 1.36 18.56 -11.77
CA TRP A 71 0.34 19.53 -11.36
C TRP A 71 -1.03 18.90 -11.11
N SER A 72 -1.47 17.94 -11.93
CA SER A 72 -2.75 17.26 -11.69
C SER A 72 -2.68 16.44 -10.40
N LYS A 73 -1.55 15.79 -10.09
CA LYS A 73 -1.34 15.12 -8.80
C LYS A 73 -1.31 16.08 -7.62
N ALA A 74 -0.63 17.21 -7.74
CA ALA A 74 -0.63 18.23 -6.70
C ALA A 74 -2.06 18.75 -6.42
N PHE A 75 -2.82 19.00 -7.48
CA PHE A 75 -4.22 19.40 -7.36
C PHE A 75 -5.09 18.31 -6.74
N LEU A 76 -4.88 17.04 -7.12
CA LEU A 76 -5.60 15.90 -6.57
C LEU A 76 -5.31 15.72 -5.06
N ALA A 77 -4.04 15.85 -4.65
CA ALA A 77 -3.67 15.84 -3.23
C ALA A 77 -4.40 16.96 -2.46
N ALA A 78 -4.43 18.17 -3.01
CA ALA A 78 -5.20 19.28 -2.44
C ALA A 78 -6.72 19.00 -2.43
N ALA A 79 -7.24 18.28 -3.44
CA ALA A 79 -8.64 17.88 -3.51
C ALA A 79 -9.00 16.95 -2.34
N TYR A 80 -8.22 15.91 -2.07
CA TYR A 80 -8.42 15.06 -0.88
C TYR A 80 -8.34 15.88 0.42
N ALA A 81 -7.30 16.70 0.57
CA ALA A 81 -7.09 17.53 1.77
C ALA A 81 -8.26 18.50 2.02
N SER A 82 -8.81 19.12 0.98
CA SER A 82 -9.97 20.03 1.09
C SER A 82 -11.26 19.34 1.57
N ARG A 83 -11.31 18.01 1.53
CA ARG A 83 -12.43 17.19 2.04
C ARG A 83 -12.09 16.53 3.38
N GLY A 84 -10.94 16.88 3.97
CA GLY A 84 -10.47 16.30 5.23
C GLY A 84 -10.08 14.83 5.13
N VAL A 85 -9.81 14.33 3.91
CA VAL A 85 -9.41 12.94 3.69
C VAL A 85 -7.90 12.84 3.76
N LYS A 86 -7.37 11.96 4.64
CA LYS A 86 -5.93 11.66 4.67
C LYS A 86 -5.53 11.10 3.32
N MET A 87 -4.37 11.50 2.81
CA MET A 87 -3.81 10.85 1.64
C MET A 87 -2.30 10.80 1.71
N ARG A 88 -1.73 9.90 0.92
CA ARG A 88 -0.32 9.92 0.54
C ARG A 88 -0.20 9.60 -0.94
N CYS A 89 0.98 9.82 -1.49
CA CYS A 89 1.28 9.39 -2.85
C CYS A 89 1.94 8.02 -2.85
N THR A 90 1.91 7.34 -3.99
CA THR A 90 2.65 6.10 -4.22
C THR A 90 3.70 6.32 -5.30
N SER A 91 4.93 5.87 -5.04
CA SER A 91 5.99 5.71 -6.02
C SER A 91 6.75 4.41 -5.76
N GLY A 92 7.82 4.16 -6.48
CA GLY A 92 8.63 2.99 -6.24
C GLY A 92 9.63 2.72 -7.36
N ALA A 93 10.82 2.26 -6.98
CA ALA A 93 11.81 1.80 -7.94
C ALA A 93 11.26 0.70 -8.86
N GLY A 94 11.49 0.87 -10.16
CA GLY A 94 11.14 -0.11 -11.18
C GLY A 94 9.94 0.29 -12.03
N SER A 95 9.12 1.26 -11.59
CA SER A 95 7.93 1.70 -12.32
C SER A 95 8.28 2.21 -13.73
N GLU A 96 9.25 3.11 -13.89
CA GLU A 96 9.61 3.65 -15.21
C GLU A 96 10.31 2.62 -16.08
N LEU A 97 11.01 1.65 -15.48
CA LEU A 97 11.61 0.55 -16.23
C LEU A 97 10.52 -0.38 -16.78
N LEU A 98 9.53 -0.72 -15.94
CA LEU A 98 8.38 -1.54 -16.33
C LEU A 98 7.52 -0.85 -17.41
N MET A 99 7.34 0.46 -17.30
CA MET A 99 6.61 1.28 -18.28
C MET A 99 7.42 1.57 -19.55
N GLY A 100 8.73 1.28 -19.57
CA GLY A 100 9.60 1.48 -20.74
C GLY A 100 10.13 2.91 -20.93
N PHE A 101 10.06 3.76 -19.91
CA PHE A 101 10.40 5.19 -19.97
C PHE A 101 11.46 5.61 -18.93
N HIS A 102 12.45 4.77 -18.68
CA HIS A 102 13.47 4.97 -17.64
C HIS A 102 14.61 5.97 -18.00
N GLU A 103 14.63 6.52 -19.22
CA GLU A 103 15.58 7.56 -19.67
C GLU A 103 17.08 7.25 -19.41
N ALA A 104 17.46 5.96 -19.43
CA ALA A 104 18.80 5.49 -19.08
C ALA A 104 19.31 5.99 -17.71
N LYS A 105 18.41 6.12 -16.73
CA LYS A 105 18.73 6.44 -15.34
C LYS A 105 18.62 5.20 -14.45
N SER A 106 19.28 5.25 -13.29
CA SER A 106 19.11 4.22 -12.26
C SER A 106 17.73 4.31 -11.64
N LEU A 107 17.24 3.19 -11.11
CA LEU A 107 15.92 3.11 -10.46
C LEU A 107 15.85 4.04 -9.25
N LEU A 108 16.86 4.00 -8.39
CA LEU A 108 16.93 4.87 -7.21
C LEU A 108 16.98 6.38 -7.56
N TYR A 109 17.59 6.76 -8.68
CA TYR A 109 17.57 8.17 -9.11
C TYR A 109 16.16 8.62 -9.52
N LEU A 110 15.44 7.78 -10.27
CA LEU A 110 14.08 8.09 -10.70
C LEU A 110 13.14 8.16 -9.49
N GLU A 111 13.28 7.22 -8.56
CA GLU A 111 12.52 7.23 -7.33
C GLU A 111 12.85 8.43 -6.43
N ALA A 112 14.12 8.86 -6.36
CA ALA A 112 14.47 10.09 -5.66
C ALA A 112 13.78 11.33 -6.26
N ARG A 113 13.54 11.37 -7.58
CA ARG A 113 12.75 12.43 -8.22
C ARG A 113 11.30 12.37 -7.77
N CYS A 114 10.70 11.17 -7.72
CA CYS A 114 9.35 10.96 -7.21
C CYS A 114 9.21 11.52 -5.80
N LEU A 115 10.09 11.14 -4.88
CA LEU A 115 10.05 11.59 -3.48
C LEU A 115 10.25 13.09 -3.32
N CYS A 116 11.18 13.69 -4.07
CA CYS A 116 11.35 15.14 -4.07
C CYS A 116 10.10 15.86 -4.60
N LEU A 117 9.45 15.30 -5.63
CA LEU A 117 8.20 15.84 -6.16
C LEU A 117 7.08 15.76 -5.12
N GLN A 118 6.91 14.60 -4.48
CA GLN A 118 5.93 14.42 -3.40
C GLN A 118 6.12 15.45 -2.29
N ARG A 119 7.35 15.61 -1.80
CA ARG A 119 7.66 16.65 -0.81
C ARG A 119 7.31 18.05 -1.32
N GLY A 120 7.61 18.35 -2.59
CA GLY A 120 7.27 19.62 -3.23
C GLY A 120 5.76 19.85 -3.42
N MET A 121 4.97 18.79 -3.58
CA MET A 121 3.51 18.83 -3.64
C MET A 121 2.87 19.10 -2.28
N GLY A 122 3.63 18.98 -1.18
CA GLY A 122 3.13 19.15 0.18
C GLY A 122 2.31 17.95 0.68
N VAL A 123 2.50 16.76 0.09
CA VAL A 123 1.89 15.53 0.62
C VAL A 123 2.63 15.11 1.90
N GLN A 124 1.87 14.55 2.83
CA GLN A 124 2.37 14.22 4.18
C GLN A 124 3.18 12.92 4.22
N GLY A 125 3.03 12.06 3.21
CA GLY A 125 3.66 10.74 3.18
C GLY A 125 3.78 10.17 1.79
N THR A 126 4.48 9.04 1.71
CA THR A 126 4.64 8.20 0.53
C THR A 126 4.41 6.74 0.90
N GLN A 127 3.85 5.98 -0.04
CA GLN A 127 4.11 4.56 -0.16
C GLN A 127 5.23 4.37 -1.17
N ASN A 128 6.33 3.73 -0.75
CA ASN A 128 7.44 3.37 -1.65
C ASN A 128 8.21 2.14 -1.13
N GLY A 129 9.30 1.75 -1.76
CA GLY A 129 9.96 0.45 -1.56
C GLY A 129 9.67 -0.49 -2.72
N GLY A 130 9.62 0.05 -3.94
CA GLY A 130 9.36 -0.65 -5.20
C GLY A 130 7.88 -0.90 -5.50
N ILE A 131 7.08 -1.25 -4.49
CA ILE A 131 5.63 -1.56 -4.65
C ILE A 131 5.47 -2.62 -5.75
N ASP A 132 4.66 -2.37 -6.77
CA ASP A 132 4.46 -3.29 -7.91
C ASP A 132 5.72 -3.45 -8.77
N GLY A 133 6.66 -2.51 -8.68
CA GLY A 133 7.99 -2.58 -9.30
C GLY A 133 9.00 -3.43 -8.51
N ALA A 134 8.72 -3.79 -7.26
CA ALA A 134 9.66 -4.52 -6.41
C ALA A 134 10.13 -5.86 -7.00
N PRO A 135 9.28 -6.70 -7.65
CA PRO A 135 9.74 -7.92 -8.30
C PRO A 135 10.78 -7.65 -9.39
N LEU A 136 10.59 -6.60 -10.19
CA LEU A 136 11.53 -6.20 -11.23
C LEU A 136 12.84 -5.69 -10.63
N THR A 137 12.75 -4.79 -9.64
CA THR A 137 13.92 -4.24 -8.95
C THR A 137 14.74 -5.34 -8.29
N ALA A 138 14.09 -6.35 -7.70
CA ALA A 138 14.77 -7.49 -7.07
C ALA A 138 15.48 -8.44 -8.05
N THR A 139 15.37 -8.24 -9.38
CA THR A 139 16.14 -8.98 -10.40
C THR A 139 17.53 -8.40 -10.66
N ILE A 140 17.80 -7.18 -10.19
CA ILE A 140 19.04 -6.44 -10.49
C ILE A 140 20.00 -6.51 -9.29
N PRO A 141 21.33 -6.60 -9.50
CA PRO A 141 22.30 -6.54 -8.42
C PRO A 141 22.12 -5.28 -7.55
N GLY A 142 21.96 -5.48 -6.24
CA GLY A 142 21.73 -4.39 -5.29
C GLY A 142 20.28 -3.89 -5.24
N GLY A 143 19.35 -4.44 -6.03
CA GLY A 143 17.97 -3.95 -6.08
C GLY A 143 17.23 -4.00 -4.75
N VAL A 144 17.31 -5.10 -3.99
CA VAL A 144 16.68 -5.17 -2.65
C VAL A 144 17.27 -4.13 -1.68
N ARG A 145 18.56 -3.79 -1.83
CA ARG A 145 19.18 -2.70 -1.07
C ARG A 145 18.66 -1.34 -1.53
N GLU A 146 18.44 -1.15 -2.83
CA GLU A 146 17.83 0.08 -3.36
C GLU A 146 16.41 0.29 -2.85
N LEU A 147 15.59 -0.78 -2.71
CA LEU A 147 14.26 -0.69 -2.12
C LEU A 147 14.29 -0.13 -0.68
N MET A 148 15.28 -0.51 0.13
CA MET A 148 15.46 0.08 1.46
C MET A 148 15.99 1.51 1.39
N ALA A 149 16.85 1.81 0.40
CA ALA A 149 17.44 3.13 0.24
C ALA A 149 16.39 4.20 -0.14
N GLU A 150 15.42 3.87 -1.00
CA GLU A 150 14.33 4.80 -1.31
C GLU A 150 13.43 5.08 -0.10
N ASN A 151 13.17 4.07 0.76
CA ASN A 151 12.44 4.31 2.01
C ASN A 151 13.21 5.28 2.93
N LEU A 152 14.54 5.12 3.02
CA LEU A 152 15.37 6.03 3.81
C LEU A 152 15.39 7.46 3.25
N ILE A 153 15.36 7.63 1.93
CA ILE A 153 15.23 8.95 1.30
C ILE A 153 13.90 9.60 1.69
N ALA A 154 12.79 8.84 1.71
CA ALA A 154 11.49 9.36 2.14
C ALA A 154 11.54 9.89 3.59
N VAL A 155 12.13 9.12 4.50
CA VAL A 155 12.34 9.53 5.89
C VAL A 155 13.23 10.78 6.00
N TRP A 156 14.32 10.86 5.24
CA TRP A 156 15.18 12.04 5.20
C TRP A 156 14.51 13.28 4.62
N LEU A 157 13.48 13.10 3.79
CA LEU A 157 12.63 14.16 3.27
C LEU A 157 11.45 14.50 4.20
N ASP A 158 11.39 13.90 5.38
CA ASP A 158 10.34 14.14 6.39
C ASP A 158 8.95 13.81 5.81
N LEU A 159 8.85 12.66 5.13
CA LEU A 159 7.60 12.06 4.67
C LEU A 159 7.28 10.83 5.54
N GLU A 160 6.02 10.67 5.94
CA GLU A 160 5.52 9.38 6.44
C GLU A 160 5.84 8.30 5.39
N CYS A 161 6.42 7.18 5.81
CA CYS A 161 6.90 6.13 4.91
C CYS A 161 6.13 4.82 5.13
N ALA A 162 5.21 4.53 4.21
CA ALA A 162 4.63 3.21 4.04
C ALA A 162 5.55 2.36 3.17
N SER A 163 6.36 1.50 3.79
CA SER A 163 7.64 1.06 3.24
C SER A 163 7.56 -0.18 2.33
N GLY A 164 6.48 -0.32 1.57
CA GLY A 164 6.32 -1.40 0.61
C GLY A 164 6.07 -2.72 1.32
N ASN A 165 6.84 -3.76 0.96
CA ASN A 165 6.61 -5.14 1.44
C ASN A 165 5.20 -5.68 1.12
N ASP A 166 4.55 -5.06 0.15
CA ASP A 166 3.21 -5.30 -0.35
C ASP A 166 3.18 -6.08 -1.67
N ALA A 167 4.34 -6.31 -2.29
CA ALA A 167 4.50 -7.16 -3.46
C ALA A 167 5.54 -8.28 -3.23
N ARG A 168 5.21 -9.48 -3.72
CA ARG A 168 6.08 -10.67 -3.63
C ARG A 168 7.15 -10.64 -4.71
N SER A 169 8.41 -10.49 -4.30
CA SER A 169 9.56 -10.41 -5.21
C SER A 169 10.30 -11.76 -5.41
N THR A 170 9.82 -12.83 -4.78
CA THR A 170 10.54 -14.12 -4.70
C THR A 170 9.64 -15.22 -4.15
N GLU A 171 9.83 -16.46 -4.60
CA GLU A 171 9.20 -17.65 -3.99
C GLU A 171 10.08 -18.32 -2.93
N SER A 172 11.35 -17.95 -2.83
CA SER A 172 12.22 -18.44 -1.75
C SER A 172 11.83 -17.81 -0.42
N GLU A 173 11.37 -18.62 0.53
CA GLU A 173 11.08 -18.22 1.92
C GLU A 173 12.28 -17.55 2.59
N ILE A 174 13.50 -18.06 2.34
CA ILE A 174 14.74 -17.45 2.85
C ILE A 174 14.87 -15.99 2.37
N ARG A 175 14.58 -15.73 1.08
CA ARG A 175 14.64 -14.36 0.54
C ARG A 175 13.49 -13.49 1.04
N VAL A 176 12.31 -14.06 1.28
CA VAL A 176 11.18 -13.36 1.93
C VAL A 176 11.59 -12.90 3.33
N GLY A 177 12.07 -13.83 4.17
CA GLY A 177 12.53 -13.54 5.53
C GLY A 177 13.68 -12.52 5.55
N ALA A 178 14.67 -12.68 4.67
CA ALA A 178 15.79 -11.74 4.56
C ALA A 178 15.36 -10.33 4.11
N LYS A 179 14.28 -10.21 3.32
CA LYS A 179 13.74 -8.91 2.88
C LYS A 179 12.96 -8.21 3.99
N ILE A 180 12.12 -8.94 4.74
CA ILE A 180 11.28 -8.31 5.79
C ILE A 180 12.05 -7.97 7.06
N LEU A 181 13.07 -8.76 7.40
CA LEU A 181 13.80 -8.63 8.67
C LEU A 181 14.36 -7.20 8.93
N PRO A 182 15.02 -6.52 7.97
CA PRO A 182 15.51 -5.16 8.19
C PRO A 182 14.41 -4.16 8.57
N TYR A 183 13.22 -4.30 7.98
CA TYR A 183 12.07 -3.44 8.30
C TYR A 183 11.48 -3.76 9.66
N LEU A 184 11.40 -5.04 10.02
CA LEU A 184 10.92 -5.46 11.33
C LEU A 184 11.79 -4.90 12.47
N ILE A 185 13.12 -4.94 12.33
CA ILE A 185 14.03 -4.50 13.39
C ILE A 185 14.27 -2.99 13.40
N ALA A 186 14.16 -2.30 12.26
CA ALA A 186 14.38 -0.86 12.17
C ALA A 186 13.10 -0.04 12.37
N GLY A 187 11.95 -0.61 11.99
CA GLY A 187 10.67 0.07 11.95
C GLY A 187 10.53 1.06 10.79
N SER A 188 9.27 1.37 10.45
CA SER A 188 8.83 2.47 9.61
C SER A 188 7.41 2.86 10.05
N ASP A 189 6.83 3.92 9.48
CA ASP A 189 5.45 4.31 9.82
C ASP A 189 4.44 3.20 9.50
N LEU A 190 4.64 2.49 8.37
CA LEU A 190 3.98 1.21 8.06
C LEU A 190 5.02 0.23 7.49
N ILE A 191 5.43 -0.75 8.31
CA ILE A 191 6.42 -1.79 7.94
C ILE A 191 6.04 -2.49 6.63
N CYS A 192 4.76 -2.81 6.50
CA CYS A 192 4.15 -3.27 5.26
C CYS A 192 3.03 -2.30 4.88
N SER A 193 3.13 -1.66 3.71
CA SER A 193 2.04 -0.86 3.14
C SER A 193 0.86 -1.72 2.65
N GLY A 194 1.06 -3.03 2.53
CA GLY A 194 0.04 -3.97 2.05
C GLY A 194 0.35 -5.41 2.44
N MET A 195 0.42 -5.71 3.75
CA MET A 195 0.49 -7.10 4.20
C MET A 195 -0.83 -7.81 3.86
N GLY A 196 -0.75 -8.97 3.20
CA GLY A 196 -1.92 -9.75 2.83
C GLY A 196 -2.59 -10.33 4.08
N SER A 197 -3.79 -9.88 4.43
CA SER A 197 -4.60 -10.50 5.50
C SER A 197 -5.46 -11.66 5.00
N ILE A 198 -5.22 -12.10 3.76
CA ILE A 198 -5.93 -13.15 3.03
C ILE A 198 -4.90 -14.08 2.37
N LEU A 199 -5.34 -15.22 1.87
CA LEU A 199 -4.46 -16.15 1.15
C LEU A 199 -4.00 -15.52 -0.17
N LYS A 200 -2.79 -15.87 -0.61
CA LYS A 200 -2.16 -15.27 -1.80
C LYS A 200 -3.05 -15.32 -3.04
N TYR A 201 -3.76 -16.42 -3.23
CA TYR A 201 -4.59 -16.64 -4.42
C TYR A 201 -5.79 -15.67 -4.53
N ASP A 202 -6.22 -15.09 -3.40
CA ASP A 202 -7.31 -14.11 -3.34
C ASP A 202 -6.80 -12.67 -3.47
N ASN A 203 -5.50 -12.42 -3.27
CA ASN A 203 -4.95 -11.08 -3.32
C ASN A 203 -5.06 -10.48 -4.73
N SER A 204 -5.79 -9.37 -4.83
CA SER A 204 -6.08 -8.71 -6.11
C SER A 204 -5.01 -7.70 -6.53
N PHE A 205 -4.01 -7.42 -5.66
CA PHE A 205 -2.80 -6.67 -5.99
C PHE A 205 -1.65 -7.55 -6.51
N ASN A 206 -1.90 -8.86 -6.72
CA ASN A 206 -0.90 -9.95 -6.69
C ASN A 206 -0.46 -10.28 -5.25
N PRO A 207 0.22 -11.42 -5.02
CA PRO A 207 0.67 -11.79 -3.68
C PRO A 207 1.55 -10.73 -3.04
N SER A 208 1.30 -10.45 -1.76
CA SER A 208 2.14 -9.60 -0.93
C SER A 208 3.41 -10.32 -0.50
N LEU A 209 4.37 -9.61 0.10
CA LEU A 209 5.57 -10.28 0.64
C LEU A 209 5.18 -11.33 1.70
N ILE A 210 4.30 -10.94 2.61
CA ILE A 210 3.68 -11.75 3.67
C ILE A 210 2.16 -11.72 3.46
N ASN A 211 1.53 -12.89 3.51
CA ASN A 211 0.08 -13.08 3.32
C ASN A 211 -0.52 -13.86 4.50
N GLY A 212 -1.82 -14.19 4.42
CA GLY A 212 -2.56 -14.84 5.51
C GLY A 212 -1.93 -16.17 5.96
N GLU A 213 -1.32 -16.90 5.03
CA GLU A 213 -0.59 -18.15 5.27
C GLU A 213 0.75 -17.99 6.01
N GLU A 214 1.27 -16.76 6.12
CA GLU A 214 2.58 -16.46 6.74
C GLU A 214 2.46 -15.59 8.01
N LEU A 215 1.23 -15.33 8.48
CA LEU A 215 1.01 -14.47 9.65
C LEU A 215 1.59 -15.05 10.94
N GLU A 216 1.52 -16.37 11.12
CA GLU A 216 2.08 -17.03 12.31
C GLU A 216 3.61 -16.90 12.34
N ASP A 217 4.28 -17.08 11.20
CA ASP A 217 5.73 -16.88 11.08
C ASP A 217 6.11 -15.42 11.41
N TYR A 218 5.37 -14.45 10.91
CA TYR A 218 5.61 -13.03 11.21
C TYR A 218 5.43 -12.70 12.70
N LEU A 219 4.43 -13.30 13.37
CA LEU A 219 4.24 -13.17 14.82
C LEU A 219 5.40 -13.80 15.62
N VAL A 220 5.92 -14.95 15.17
CA VAL A 220 7.10 -15.58 15.78
C VAL A 220 8.36 -14.73 15.59
N LEU A 221 8.55 -14.13 14.40
CA LEU A 221 9.67 -13.21 14.17
C LEU A 221 9.64 -12.00 15.10
N GLN A 222 8.47 -11.38 15.31
CA GLN A 222 8.31 -10.30 16.30
C GLN A 222 8.78 -10.72 17.70
N ARG A 223 8.36 -11.90 18.14
CA ARG A 223 8.78 -12.48 19.42
C ARG A 223 10.30 -12.71 19.48
N ASP A 224 10.86 -13.33 18.46
CA ASP A 224 12.26 -13.78 18.47
C ASP A 224 13.25 -12.62 18.39
N PHE A 225 12.89 -11.55 17.69
CA PHE A 225 13.71 -10.33 17.60
C PHE A 225 13.35 -9.26 18.63
N GLU A 226 12.37 -9.52 19.51
CA GLU A 226 11.82 -8.53 20.45
C GLU A 226 11.45 -7.20 19.76
N ALA A 227 10.87 -7.31 18.57
CA ALA A 227 10.54 -6.17 17.70
C ALA A 227 9.03 -6.03 17.52
N ASP A 228 8.51 -4.80 17.64
CA ASP A 228 7.10 -4.50 17.37
C ASP A 228 6.87 -4.39 15.87
N GLY A 229 6.34 -5.46 15.27
CA GLY A 229 5.97 -5.55 13.87
C GLY A 229 4.54 -5.10 13.58
N GLY A 230 3.84 -4.53 14.56
CA GLY A 230 2.49 -3.97 14.42
C GLY A 230 1.34 -4.99 14.47
N LEU A 231 1.61 -6.28 14.74
CA LEU A 231 0.59 -7.33 14.81
C LEU A 231 0.62 -8.06 16.15
N THR A 232 -0.58 -8.38 16.65
CA THR A 232 -0.76 -9.15 17.90
C THR A 232 -1.42 -10.50 17.61
N PRO A 233 -1.02 -11.59 18.29
CA PRO A 233 -1.69 -12.87 18.17
C PRO A 233 -3.19 -12.78 18.51
N LEU A 234 -4.02 -13.48 17.75
CA LEU A 234 -5.47 -13.50 17.93
C LEU A 234 -5.97 -14.95 18.08
N PRO A 235 -6.69 -15.29 19.16
CA PRO A 235 -7.30 -16.62 19.28
C PRO A 235 -8.31 -16.88 18.16
N GLU A 236 -8.33 -18.11 17.65
CA GLU A 236 -9.23 -18.53 16.56
C GLU A 236 -10.70 -18.24 16.87
N SER A 237 -11.15 -18.53 18.08
CA SER A 237 -12.54 -18.27 18.51
C SER A 237 -12.92 -16.80 18.39
N ARG A 238 -12.00 -15.90 18.73
CA ARG A 238 -12.21 -14.46 18.60
C ARG A 238 -12.21 -14.02 17.14
N ALA A 239 -11.34 -14.61 16.32
CA ALA A 239 -11.31 -14.35 14.88
C ALA A 239 -12.63 -14.76 14.22
N ILE A 240 -13.17 -15.93 14.54
CA ILE A 240 -14.46 -16.42 14.03
C ILE A 240 -15.60 -15.48 14.45
N GLU A 241 -15.70 -15.13 15.73
CA GLU A 241 -16.74 -14.24 16.25
C GLU A 241 -16.75 -12.88 15.52
N LEU A 242 -15.57 -12.28 15.32
CA LEU A 242 -15.43 -11.01 14.60
C LEU A 242 -15.86 -11.14 13.14
N ARG A 243 -15.50 -12.23 12.48
CA ARG A 243 -15.85 -12.48 11.07
C ARG A 243 -17.35 -12.71 10.90
N GLU A 244 -17.98 -13.52 11.75
CA GLU A 244 -19.42 -13.74 11.74
C GLU A 244 -20.19 -12.42 11.95
N ARG A 245 -19.74 -11.62 12.91
CA ARG A 245 -20.32 -10.28 13.14
C ARG A 245 -20.14 -9.35 11.94
N ALA A 246 -18.99 -9.38 11.28
CA ALA A 246 -18.75 -8.56 10.09
C ALA A 246 -19.64 -8.99 8.92
N VAL A 247 -19.83 -10.30 8.73
CA VAL A 247 -20.75 -10.85 7.72
C VAL A 247 -22.20 -10.45 8.01
N ALA A 248 -22.64 -10.56 9.27
CA ALA A 248 -23.99 -10.13 9.65
C ALA A 248 -24.20 -8.62 9.45
N ALA A 249 -23.19 -7.81 9.80
CA ALA A 249 -23.25 -6.37 9.64
C ALA A 249 -23.33 -5.94 8.17
N ILE A 250 -22.48 -6.52 7.30
CA ILE A 250 -22.52 -6.18 5.88
C ILE A 250 -23.81 -6.68 5.22
N ALA A 251 -24.31 -7.85 5.61
CA ALA A 251 -25.61 -8.34 5.13
C ALA A 251 -26.75 -7.38 5.47
N ALA A 252 -26.81 -6.89 6.71
CA ALA A 252 -27.80 -5.91 7.13
C ALA A 252 -27.69 -4.57 6.38
N VAL A 253 -26.46 -4.11 6.07
CA VAL A 253 -26.25 -2.91 5.26
C VAL A 253 -26.78 -3.11 3.84
N PHE A 254 -26.52 -4.26 3.22
CA PHE A 254 -27.03 -4.54 1.88
C PHE A 254 -28.56 -4.68 1.86
N GLU A 255 -29.16 -5.31 2.88
CA GLU A 255 -30.61 -5.40 3.01
C GLU A 255 -31.28 -4.02 3.09
N GLU A 256 -30.69 -3.08 3.83
CA GLU A 256 -31.20 -1.71 3.95
C GLU A 256 -31.03 -0.89 2.65
N LEU A 257 -29.96 -1.14 1.88
CA LEU A 257 -29.69 -0.44 0.62
C LEU A 257 -30.46 -0.99 -0.59
N GLY A 258 -31.03 -2.20 -0.47
CA GLY A 258 -31.77 -2.89 -1.53
C GLY A 258 -30.89 -3.56 -2.58
#